data_AF-Q0G5E9-F1
#
_entry.id   AF-Q0G5E9-F1
#
_cell.length_a   1.000
_cell.length_b   1.000
_cell.length_c   1.000
_cell.angle_alpha   90.00
_cell.angle_beta   90.00
_cell.angle_gamma   90.00
#
_symmetry.space_group_name_H-M   'P 1'
#
loop_
_entity.id
_entity.type
_entity.pdbx_description
1 polymer ?
#
loop_
_entity_poly.entity_id
_entity_poly.type
_entity_poly.pdbx_seq_one_letter_code
_entity_poly.pdbx_strand_id
1 'polypeptide(L)' 'MERMVGRMSFHLRERVRREVEQRRSKNAVIDVGDLALRMSEEIDGESTTATIMLQRLIIDECSHAGIAMRVGGSPNI' A
#
# COMPACT_ATOMS: atom_id res chain seq x y z
N MET A 1 -6.35 25.24 -8.15
CA MET A 1 -5.52 24.54 -7.15
C MET A 1 -5.49 23.02 -7.37
N GLU A 2 -5.55 22.52 -8.61
CA GLU A 2 -5.68 21.07 -8.88
C GLU A 2 -4.36 20.33 -9.12
N ARG A 3 -3.23 21.05 -9.22
CA ARG A 3 -1.92 20.46 -9.57
C ARG A 3 -1.17 19.80 -8.41
N MET A 4 -1.58 20.03 -7.16
CA MET A 4 -0.87 19.55 -5.97
C MET A 4 -1.30 18.14 -5.54
N VAL A 5 -2.60 17.83 -5.66
CA VAL A 5 -3.17 16.52 -5.31
C VAL A 5 -2.64 15.42 -6.25
N GLY A 6 -2.57 15.70 -7.55
CA GLY A 6 -2.06 14.73 -8.54
C GLY A 6 -0.59 14.34 -8.35
N ARG A 7 0.28 15.27 -7.88
CA ARG A 7 1.67 14.95 -7.55
C ARG A 7 1.78 14.06 -6.33
N MET A 8 1.00 14.35 -5.29
CA MET A 8 1.02 13.56 -4.04
C MET A 8 0.54 12.12 -4.30
N SER A 9 -0.51 11.95 -5.10
CA SER A 9 -1.00 10.63 -5.53
C SER A 9 0.02 9.87 -6.39
N PHE A 10 0.76 10.56 -7.26
CA PHE A 10 1.83 9.93 -8.07
C PHE A 10 2.98 9.42 -7.20
N HIS A 11 3.47 10.22 -6.26
CA HIS A 11 4.53 9.82 -5.34
C HIS A 11 4.13 8.63 -4.45
N LEU A 12 2.86 8.59 -4.02
CA LEU A 12 2.36 7.48 -3.22
C LEU A 12 2.32 6.17 -4.01
N ARG A 13 1.84 6.21 -5.26
CA ARG A 13 1.82 5.03 -6.14
C ARG A 13 3.21 4.51 -6.46
N GLU A 14 4.14 5.41 -6.78
CA GLU A 14 5.53 5.00 -7.03
C GLU A 14 6.16 4.37 -5.78
N ARG A 15 5.88 4.91 -4.59
CA ARG A 15 6.35 4.34 -3.32
C ARG A 15 5.78 2.94 -3.07
N VAL A 16 4.47 2.75 -3.22
CA VAL A 16 3.82 1.43 -3.08
C VAL A 16 4.43 0.42 -4.05
N ARG A 17 4.60 0.82 -5.31
CA ARG A 17 5.21 -0.04 -6.33
C ARG A 17 6.61 -0.50 -5.94
N ARG A 18 7.47 0.41 -5.47
CA ARG A 18 8.84 0.06 -5.02
C ARG A 18 8.82 -0.91 -3.84
N GLU A 19 7.92 -0.72 -2.88
CA GLU A 19 7.77 -1.61 -1.71
C GLU A 19 7.32 -3.02 -2.12
N VAL A 20 6.42 -3.11 -3.10
CA VAL A 20 5.94 -4.36 -3.68
C VAL A 20 7.05 -5.07 -4.47
N GLU A 21 7.80 -4.35 -5.31
CA GLU A 21 8.94 -4.89 -6.07
C GLU A 21 10.10 -5.36 -5.18
N GLN A 22 10.40 -4.66 -4.09
CA GLN A 22 11.38 -5.13 -3.10
C GLN A 22 10.98 -6.47 -2.48
N ARG A 23 9.70 -6.65 -2.14
CA ARG A 23 9.20 -7.89 -1.53
C ARG A 23 9.13 -9.04 -2.53
N ARG A 24 8.86 -8.76 -3.81
CA ARG A 24 8.98 -9.74 -4.92
C ARG A 24 10.35 -10.41 -4.94
N SER A 25 11.41 -9.62 -4.84
CA SER A 25 12.78 -10.11 -4.89
C SER A 25 13.12 -11.05 -3.73
N LYS A 26 12.33 -11.05 -2.66
CA LYS A 26 12.50 -11.89 -1.47
C LYS A 26 11.57 -13.11 -1.43
N ASN A 27 10.79 -13.37 -2.50
CA ASN A 27 9.77 -14.43 -2.54
C ASN A 27 8.77 -14.38 -1.37
N ALA A 28 8.55 -13.18 -0.82
CA ALA A 28 7.69 -12.99 0.35
C ALA A 28 6.22 -12.85 -0.08
N VAL A 29 5.30 -13.51 0.66
CA VAL A 29 3.87 -13.21 0.58
C VAL A 29 3.65 -11.84 1.23
N ILE A 30 3.03 -10.91 0.50
CA ILE A 30 2.77 -9.55 1.01
C ILE A 30 1.51 -9.55 1.86
N ASP A 31 1.61 -9.23 3.14
CA ASP A 31 0.45 -8.90 3.97
C ASP A 31 0.00 -7.48 3.67
N VAL A 32 -1.18 -7.35 3.07
CA VAL A 32 -1.70 -6.07 2.59
C VAL A 32 -2.08 -5.16 3.76
N GLY A 33 -2.58 -5.74 4.87
CA GLY A 33 -3.00 -4.97 6.04
C GLY A 33 -1.80 -4.35 6.75
N ASP A 34 -0.79 -5.17 7.02
CA ASP A 34 0.47 -4.73 7.65
C ASP A 34 1.19 -3.67 6.82
N LEU A 35 1.31 -3.87 5.50
CA LEU A 35 1.97 -2.90 4.63
C LEU A 35 1.19 -1.58 4.57
N ALA A 36 -0.14 -1.64 4.45
CA ALA A 36 -0.97 -0.44 4.41
C ALA A 36 -0.95 0.34 5.72
N LEU A 37 -0.94 -0.34 6.87
CA LEU A 37 -0.86 0.29 8.19
C LEU A 37 0.49 0.99 8.37
N ARG A 38 1.60 0.28 8.11
CA ARG A 38 2.94 0.88 8.20
C ARG A 38 3.09 2.10 7.28
N MET A 39 2.56 2.01 6.06
CA MET A 39 2.61 3.14 5.14
C MET A 39 1.68 4.28 5.55
N SER A 40 0.54 4.02 6.19
CA SER A 40 -0.38 5.08 6.64
C SER A 40 0.14 5.79 7.89
N GLU A 41 0.79 5.08 8.81
CA GLU A 41 1.55 5.64 9.94
C GLU A 41 2.57 6.68 9.47
N GLU A 42 3.35 6.36 8.43
CA GLU A 42 4.38 7.25 7.89
C GLU A 42 3.83 8.50 7.18
N ILE A 43 2.57 8.51 6.78
CA ILE A 43 1.96 9.60 5.98
C ILE A 43 1.09 10.50 6.85
N ASP A 44 0.22 9.93 7.67
CA ASP A 44 -0.88 10.65 8.33
C ASP A 44 -1.13 10.16 9.78
N GLY A 45 -0.23 9.36 10.36
CA GLY A 45 -0.31 8.92 11.75
C GLY A 45 -1.52 8.04 12.07
N GLU A 46 -1.72 6.95 11.32
CA GLU A 46 -2.79 5.94 11.53
C GLU A 46 -4.21 6.37 11.09
N SER A 47 -4.31 7.13 10.00
CA SER A 47 -5.62 7.43 9.38
C SER A 47 -6.25 6.18 8.74
N THR A 48 -7.39 5.71 9.27
CA THR A 48 -8.16 4.59 8.71
C THR A 48 -8.48 4.77 7.22
N THR A 49 -8.76 5.99 6.80
CA THR A 49 -9.04 6.31 5.39
C THR A 49 -7.80 6.12 4.52
N ALA A 50 -6.63 6.58 4.98
CA ALA A 50 -5.37 6.38 4.30
C ALA A 50 -5.02 4.89 4.20
N THR A 51 -5.22 4.12 5.29
CA THR A 51 -5.03 2.67 5.32
C THR A 51 -5.89 1.97 4.27
N ILE A 52 -7.20 2.28 4.18
CA ILE A 52 -8.10 1.67 3.19
C ILE A 52 -7.67 2.01 1.75
N MET A 53 -7.29 3.26 1.48
CA MET A 53 -6.80 3.66 0.16
C MET A 53 -5.50 2.93 -0.22
N LEU A 54 -4.58 2.81 0.74
CA LEU A 54 -3.32 2.08 0.57
C LEU A 54 -3.54 0.60 0.34
N GLN A 55 -4.46 -0.05 1.07
CA GLN A 55 -4.79 -1.47 0.84
C GLN A 55 -5.24 -1.69 -0.61
N ARG A 56 -6.13 -0.84 -1.14
CA ARG A 56 -6.58 -0.94 -2.54
C ARG A 56 -5.42 -0.78 -3.52
N LEU A 57 -4.54 0.18 -3.29
CA LEU A 57 -3.39 0.45 -4.14
C LEU A 57 -2.37 -0.70 -4.12
N ILE A 58 -2.09 -1.26 -2.93
CA ILE A 58 -1.20 -2.41 -2.76
C ILE A 58 -1.77 -3.64 -3.47
N ILE A 59 -3.07 -3.90 -3.37
CA ILE A 59 -3.73 -5.02 -4.06
C ILE A 59 -3.59 -4.89 -5.58
N ASP A 60 -3.81 -3.69 -6.13
CA ASP A 60 -3.67 -3.40 -7.56
C ASP A 60 -2.24 -3.68 -8.03
N GLU A 61 -1.24 -3.15 -7.32
CA GLU A 61 0.18 -3.32 -7.69
C GLU A 61 0.66 -4.77 -7.50
N CYS A 62 0.23 -5.48 -6.46
CA CYS A 62 0.52 -6.91 -6.28
C CYS A 62 -0.08 -7.76 -7.40
N SER A 63 -1.32 -7.44 -7.81
CA SER A 63 -2.01 -8.12 -8.91
C SER A 63 -1.28 -7.88 -10.23
N HIS A 64 -0.87 -6.63 -10.48
CA HIS A 64 -0.10 -6.26 -11.67
C HIS A 64 1.28 -6.93 -11.72
N ALA A 65 1.96 -7.04 -10.59
CA ALA A 65 3.30 -7.62 -10.49
C ALA A 65 3.31 -9.15 -10.38
N GLY A 66 2.15 -9.81 -10.24
CA GLY A 66 2.04 -11.26 -10.07
C GLY A 66 2.60 -11.77 -8.74
N ILE A 67 2.49 -10.97 -7.67
CA ILE A 67 3.04 -11.30 -6.35
C ILE A 67 1.94 -11.87 -5.47
N ALA A 68 2.25 -12.96 -4.76
CA ALA A 68 1.34 -13.54 -3.78
C ALA A 68 1.08 -12.55 -2.64
N MET A 69 -0.19 -12.35 -2.31
CA MET A 69 -0.63 -11.43 -1.27
C MET A 69 -1.63 -12.10 -0.32
N ARG A 70 -1.63 -11.65 0.93
CA ARG A 70 -2.64 -11.99 1.93
C ARG A 70 -3.52 -10.77 2.17
N VAL A 71 -4.80 -10.91 1.84
CA VAL A 71 -5.84 -9.92 2.10
C VAL A 71 -6.68 -10.47 3.25
N GLY A 72 -6.31 -10.13 4.48
CA GLY A 72 -6.94 -10.73 5.65
C GLY A 72 -6.23 -10.37 6.93
N GLY A 73 -6.80 -9.39 7.62
CA GLY A 73 -6.34 -8.87 8.90
C GLY A 73 -7.32 -7.79 9.30
N SER A 74 -8.51 -8.20 9.76
CA SER A 74 -9.34 -7.30 10.55
C SER A 74 -8.50 -6.96 11.78
N PRO A 75 -8.13 -5.70 12.05
CA PRO A 75 -7.95 -5.33 13.44
C PRO A 75 -9.30 -5.61 14.08
N ASN A 76 -9.32 -6.51 15.07
CA ASN A 76 -10.51 -6.72 15.90
C ASN A 76 -11.03 -5.35 16.33
N ILE A 77 -12.21 -4.97 15.81
CA ILE A 77 -13.10 -4.01 16.46
C ILE A 77 -13.79 -4.70 17.63
#